data_AF-A0A973H6K8-F1
#
_entry.id   AF-A0A973H6K8-F1
#
_cell.length_a   1.000
_cell.length_b   1.000
_cell.length_c   1.000
_cell.angle_alpha   90.00
_cell.angle_beta   90.00
_cell.angle_gamma   90.00
#
_symmetry.space_group_name_H-M   'P 1'
#
loop_
_entity.id
_entity.type
_entity.pdbx_description
1 polymer ?
#
loop_
_entity_poly.entity_id
_entity_poly.type
_entity_poly.pdbx_seq_one_letter_code
_entity_poly.pdbx_strand_id
1 'polypeptide(L)' 'MSTLGPISVIFDLDGTLVDSEPNYYEAGRQVLAEYGVPDYTWTDHERYVGISTLETVGIWKREYGL' A
#
# COMPACT_ATOMS: atom_id res chain seq x y z
N MET A 1 3.76 5.37 42.34
CA MET A 1 4.06 4.12 41.58
C MET A 1 2.97 3.98 40.54
N SER A 2 3.33 3.95 39.25
CA SER A 2 2.35 3.85 38.16
C SER A 2 1.57 2.54 38.30
N THR A 3 0.24 2.63 38.25
CA THR A 3 -0.73 1.55 38.49
C THR A 3 -0.99 0.67 37.26
N LEU A 4 -0.24 0.86 36.19
CA LEU A 4 -0.34 0.05 34.97
C LEU A 4 0.77 -0.99 35.02
N GLY A 5 0.42 -2.27 34.86
CA GLY A 5 1.40 -3.34 34.62
C GLY A 5 2.27 -3.06 33.38
N PRO A 6 3.23 -3.91 33.02
CA PRO A 6 4.11 -3.66 31.88
C PRO A 6 3.29 -3.37 30.62
N ILE A 7 3.49 -2.18 30.04
CA ILE A 7 2.78 -1.72 28.85
C ILE A 7 3.34 -2.49 27.65
N SER A 8 2.47 -3.15 26.90
CA SER A 8 2.81 -3.77 25.62
C SER A 8 2.24 -2.94 24.48
N VAL A 9 3.03 -2.77 23.42
CA VAL A 9 2.67 -2.01 22.22
C VAL A 9 2.91 -2.88 21.00
N ILE A 10 1.99 -2.85 20.04
CA ILE A 10 2.11 -3.53 18.76
C ILE A 10 2.35 -2.45 17.71
N PHE A 11 3.39 -2.63 16.91
CA PHE A 11 3.70 -1.76 15.78
C PHE A 11 3.40 -2.50 14.50
N ASP A 12 2.74 -1.80 13.59
CA ASP A 12 2.72 -2.19 12.18
C ASP A 12 4.12 -2.02 11.57
N LEU A 13 4.39 -2.70 10.47
CA LEU A 13 5.68 -2.60 9.77
C LEU A 13 5.65 -1.48 8.72
N ASP A 14 4.74 -1.62 7.76
CA ASP A 14 4.66 -0.77 6.57
C ASP A 14 4.16 0.62 6.94
N GLY A 15 4.85 1.66 6.47
CA GLY A 15 4.54 3.07 6.78
C GLY A 15 4.70 3.47 8.25
N THR A 16 4.95 2.52 9.17
CA THR A 16 5.15 2.77 10.61
C THR A 16 6.61 2.61 11.01
N LEU A 17 7.22 1.46 10.73
CA LEU A 17 8.62 1.19 11.04
C LEU A 17 9.53 1.33 9.81
N VAL A 18 8.96 1.13 8.61
CA VAL A 18 9.67 1.21 7.33
C VAL A 18 8.91 2.10 6.37
N ASP A 19 9.62 3.01 5.70
CA ASP A 19 9.08 3.76 4.57
C ASP A 19 9.02 2.86 3.32
N SER A 20 8.06 1.95 3.30
CA SER A 20 7.90 0.93 2.24
C SER A 20 7.01 1.40 1.09
N GLU A 21 6.22 2.46 1.29
CA GLU A 21 5.27 2.98 0.29
C GLU A 21 5.88 3.34 -1.07
N PRO A 22 7.09 3.94 -1.15
CA PRO A 22 7.74 4.18 -2.44
C PRO A 22 7.96 2.91 -3.26
N ASN A 23 8.23 1.77 -2.59
CA ASN A 23 8.44 0.49 -3.26
C ASN A 23 7.12 -0.11 -3.75
N TYR A 24 6.04 0.00 -2.96
CA TYR A 24 4.71 -0.44 -3.39
C TYR A 24 4.22 0.34 -4.61
N TYR A 25 4.41 1.66 -4.60
CA TYR A 25 4.10 2.52 -5.73
C TYR A 25 4.86 2.10 -6.99
N GLU A 26 6.19 1.97 -6.89
CA GLU A 26 7.02 1.65 -8.05
C GLU A 26 6.70 0.26 -8.62
N ALA A 27 6.45 -0.73 -7.75
CA ALA A 27 6.02 -2.06 -8.17
C ALA A 27 4.66 -2.01 -8.89
N GLY A 28 3.68 -1.29 -8.33
CA GLY A 28 2.36 -1.11 -8.94
C GLY A 28 2.44 -0.42 -10.29
N ARG A 29 3.21 0.68 -10.37
CA ARG A 29 3.43 1.45 -11.60
C ARG A 29 4.07 0.62 -12.70
N GLN A 30 5.08 -0.19 -12.38
CA GLN A 30 5.72 -1.08 -13.36
C GLN A 30 4.76 -2.15 -13.87
N VAL A 31 4.03 -2.82 -12.96
CA VAL A 31 3.04 -3.84 -13.34
C VAL A 31 1.95 -3.23 -14.22
N LEU A 32 1.34 -2.13 -13.79
CA LEU A 32 0.26 -1.48 -14.55
C LEU A 32 0.72 -1.00 -15.93
N ALA A 33 1.96 -0.51 -16.05
CA ALA A 33 2.54 -0.14 -17.35
C ALA A 33 2.63 -1.34 -18.31
N GLU A 34 2.99 -2.53 -17.83
CA GLU A 34 3.01 -3.76 -18.65
C GLU A 34 1.61 -4.18 -19.13
N TYR A 35 0.56 -3.82 -18.39
CA TYR A 35 -0.84 -4.08 -18.73
C TYR A 35 -1.51 -2.92 -19.50
N GLY A 36 -0.75 -1.92 -19.95
CA GLY A 36 -1.27 -0.83 -20.79
C GLY A 36 -1.81 0.38 -20.02
N VAL A 37 -1.45 0.51 -18.74
CA VAL A 37 -1.79 1.66 -17.88
C VAL A 37 -0.49 2.38 -17.43
N PRO A 38 0.22 3.06 -18.35
CA PRO A 38 1.53 3.66 -18.05
C PRO A 38 1.45 4.93 -17.19
N ASP A 39 0.27 5.56 -17.13
CA ASP A 39 0.06 6.86 -16.50
C ASP A 39 -0.36 6.75 -15.02
N TYR A 40 -0.12 5.62 -14.37
CA TYR A 40 -0.39 5.44 -12.94
C TYR A 40 0.49 6.36 -12.09
N THR A 41 -0.14 7.23 -11.29
CA THR A 41 0.57 8.28 -10.53
C THR A 41 0.63 7.98 -9.03
N TRP A 42 1.50 8.70 -8.31
CA TRP A 42 1.54 8.66 -6.85
C TRP A 42 0.18 9.01 -6.21
N THR A 43 -0.53 10.00 -6.77
CA THR A 43 -1.86 10.39 -6.28
C THR A 43 -2.92 9.29 -6.47
N ASP A 44 -2.74 8.41 -7.45
CA ASP A 44 -3.57 7.21 -7.58
C ASP A 44 -3.19 6.16 -6.53
N HIS A 45 -1.88 6.00 -6.26
CA HIS A 45 -1.34 5.09 -5.24
C HIS A 45 -1.80 5.39 -3.82
N GLU A 46 -1.90 6.67 -3.45
CA GLU A 46 -2.31 7.12 -2.11
C GLU A 46 -3.68 6.54 -1.67
N ARG A 47 -4.54 6.17 -2.61
CA ARG A 47 -5.86 5.57 -2.34
C ARG A 47 -5.78 4.13 -1.82
N TYR A 48 -4.63 3.49 -1.98
CA TYR A 48 -4.42 2.07 -1.69
C TYR A 48 -3.49 1.82 -0.49
N VAL A 49 -2.96 2.89 0.12
CA VAL A 49 -2.12 2.80 1.32
C VAL A 49 -2.91 2.15 2.46
N GLY A 50 -2.33 1.10 3.04
CA GLY A 50 -2.98 0.30 4.10
C GLY A 50 -4.07 -0.66 3.62
N ILE A 51 -4.32 -0.77 2.31
CA ILE A 51 -5.20 -1.78 1.71
C ILE A 51 -4.40 -3.02 1.35
N SER A 52 -4.99 -4.20 1.51
CA SER A 52 -4.33 -5.45 1.12
C SER A 52 -4.04 -5.49 -0.37
N THR A 53 -2.89 -6.05 -0.76
CA THR A 53 -2.50 -6.16 -2.18
C THR A 53 -3.56 -6.86 -3.04
N LEU A 54 -4.22 -7.90 -2.51
CA LEU A 54 -5.27 -8.63 -3.23
C LEU A 54 -6.46 -7.73 -3.55
N GLU A 55 -6.88 -6.90 -2.60
CA GLU A 55 -7.97 -5.97 -2.78
C GLU A 55 -7.60 -4.86 -3.77
N THR A 56 -6.40 -4.28 -3.64
CA THR A 56 -5.85 -3.29 -4.57
C THR A 56 -5.83 -3.81 -6.01
N VAL A 57 -5.29 -5.02 -6.24
CA VAL A 57 -5.28 -5.65 -7.57
C VAL A 57 -6.70 -5.92 -8.06
N GLY A 58 -7.61 -6.32 -7.16
CA GLY A 58 -9.02 -6.50 -7.50
C GLY A 58 -9.71 -5.20 -7.94
N ILE A 59 -9.34 -4.05 -7.36
CA ILE A 59 -9.81 -2.73 -7.77
C ILE A 59 -9.23 -2.38 -9.14
N TRP A 60 -7.92 -2.51 -9.33
CA TRP A 60 -7.26 -2.22 -10.62
C TRP A 60 -7.87 -3.00 -11.78
N LYS A 61 -8.18 -4.29 -11.60
CA LYS A 61 -8.86 -5.09 -12.63
C LYS A 61 -10.20 -4.49 -13.04
N ARG A 62 -10.98 -3.99 -12.08
CA ARG A 62 -12.27 -3.35 -12.37
C ARG A 62 -12.10 -1.97 -13.01
N GLU A 63 -11.19 -1.15 -12.51
CA GLU A 63 -11.02 0.24 -12.98
C GLU A 63 -10.37 0.32 -14.36
N TYR A 64 -9.40 -0.55 -14.64
CA TYR A 64 -8.63 -0.53 -15.89
C TYR A 64 -9.07 -1.62 -16.89
N GLY A 65 -10.03 -2.47 -16.53
CA GLY A 65 -10.55 -3.52 -17.41
C GLY A 65 -9.54 -4.64 -17.69
N LEU A 66 -8.77 -5.05 -16.67
CA LEU A 66 -7.74 -6.09 -16.73
C LEU A 66 -8.25 -7.49 -16.32
#